data_AF-A0A529U0P0-F1
#
_entry.id   AF-A0A529U0P0-F1
#
_cell.length_a   1.000
_cell.length_b   1.000
_cell.length_c   1.000
_cell.angle_alpha   90.00
_cell.angle_beta   90.00
_cell.angle_gamma   90.00
#
_symmetry.space_group_name_H-M   'P 1'
#
loop_
_entity.id
_entity.type
_entity.pdbx_description
1 polymer ?
#
loop_
_entity_poly.entity_id
_entity_poly.type
_entity_poly.pdbx_seq_one_letter_code
_entity_poly.pdbx_strand_id
1 'polypeptide(L)' 'MKPLQASSGDLTADRRADFAEMLLASGEPAQAAELLLGALELAPRWAAGWFRFGEMQEAAGRLDQAAQAWAMTLKLD' A
#
# COMPACT_ATOMS: atom_id res chain seq x y z
N MET A 1 6.61 -11.45 -14.30
CA MET A 1 6.44 -10.99 -12.91
C MET A 1 5.78 -12.09 -12.12
N LYS A 2 6.23 -12.33 -10.89
CA LYS A 2 5.55 -13.28 -10.00
C LYS A 2 4.21 -12.66 -9.59
N PRO A 3 3.15 -13.45 -9.37
CA PRO A 3 1.91 -12.89 -8.84
C PRO A 3 2.17 -12.34 -7.43
N LEU A 4 1.83 -11.06 -7.23
CA LEU A 4 1.89 -10.43 -5.92
C LEU A 4 0.90 -11.12 -4.97
N GLN A 5 1.37 -11.55 -3.80
CA GLN A 5 0.49 -12.19 -2.82
C GLN A 5 -0.44 -11.17 -2.17
N ALA A 6 -1.74 -11.44 -2.24
CA ALA A 6 -2.78 -10.51 -1.81
C ALA A 6 -2.81 -10.27 -0.28
N SER A 7 -2.42 -11.26 0.53
CA SER A 7 -2.32 -11.11 1.99
C SER A 7 -0.89 -10.86 2.42
N SER A 8 -0.73 -10.06 3.47
CA SER A 8 0.55 -9.74 4.10
C SER A 8 1.06 -10.85 5.04
N GLY A 9 0.19 -11.79 5.45
CA GLY A 9 0.46 -12.76 6.51
C GLY A 9 0.25 -12.23 7.92
N ASP A 10 -0.09 -10.95 8.09
CA ASP A 10 -0.49 -10.33 9.36
C ASP A 10 -1.95 -9.85 9.26
N LEU A 11 -2.84 -10.41 10.08
CA LEU A 11 -4.27 -10.09 10.07
C LEU A 11 -4.57 -8.62 10.41
N THR A 12 -3.72 -7.97 11.20
CA THR A 12 -3.88 -6.56 11.55
C THR A 12 -3.49 -5.67 10.39
N ALA A 13 -2.39 -5.99 9.69
CA ALA A 13 -1.99 -5.30 8.47
C ALA A 13 -3.05 -5.45 7.37
N ASP A 14 -3.57 -6.67 7.16
CA ASP A 14 -4.60 -6.95 6.16
C ASP A 14 -5.87 -6.11 6.42
N ARG A 15 -6.34 -6.05 7.67
CA ARG A 15 -7.50 -5.19 8.03
C ARG A 15 -7.24 -3.70 7.79
N ARG A 16 -6.04 -3.22 8.10
CA ARG A 16 -5.67 -1.82 7.84
C ARG A 16 -5.69 -1.53 6.34
N ALA A 17 -5.20 -2.46 5.54
CA ALA A 17 -5.24 -2.35 4.08
C ALA A 17 -6.69 -2.34 3.55
N ASP A 18 -7.56 -3.22 4.04
CA ASP A 18 -8.99 -3.22 3.66
C ASP A 18 -9.66 -1.86 3.95
N PHE A 19 -9.39 -1.28 5.13
CA PHE A 19 -9.90 0.05 5.45
C PHE A 19 -9.26 1.16 4.60
N ALA A 20 -7.98 1.05 4.24
CA ALA A 20 -7.33 1.99 3.35
C ALA A 20 -7.98 1.98 1.96
N GLU A 21 -8.36 0.82 1.44
CA GLU A 21 -9.14 0.69 0.20
C GLU A 21 -10.50 1.39 0.30
N MET A 22 -11.19 1.28 1.45
CA MET A 22 -12.45 1.99 1.67
C MET A 22 -12.26 3.52 1.67
N LEU A 23 -11.18 4.03 2.26
CA LEU A 23 -10.85 5.46 2.24
C LEU A 23 -10.54 5.95 0.83
N LEU A 24 -9.75 5.19 0.07
CA LEU A 24 -9.44 5.50 -1.32
C LEU A 24 -10.73 5.58 -2.17
N ALA A 25 -11.62 4.58 -2.03
CA ALA A 25 -12.92 4.56 -2.70
C ALA A 25 -13.84 5.72 -2.28
N SER A 26 -13.63 6.28 -1.08
CA SER A 26 -14.37 7.44 -0.57
C SER A 26 -13.78 8.79 -1.02
N GLY A 27 -12.73 8.78 -1.84
CA GLY A 27 -12.08 10.00 -2.33
C GLY A 27 -11.09 10.63 -1.33
N GLU A 28 -10.61 9.86 -0.36
CA GLU A 28 -9.67 10.28 0.69
C GLU A 28 -8.29 9.58 0.49
N PRO A 29 -7.61 9.78 -0.65
CA PRO A 29 -6.39 9.03 -0.99
C PRO A 29 -5.22 9.34 -0.06
N ALA A 30 -5.19 10.55 0.54
CA ALA A 30 -4.13 10.93 1.45
C ALA A 30 -4.17 10.11 2.75
N GLN A 31 -5.36 9.94 3.31
CA GLN A 31 -5.65 9.18 4.53
C GLN A 31 -5.56 7.68 4.26
N ALA A 32 -5.98 7.23 3.07
CA ALA A 32 -5.76 5.86 2.63
C ALA A 32 -4.27 5.49 2.66
N ALA A 33 -3.42 6.33 2.06
CA ALA A 33 -1.98 6.12 2.05
C ALA A 33 -1.38 6.09 3.46
N GLU A 34 -1.79 6.99 4.35
CA GLU A 34 -1.33 7.00 5.75
C GLU A 34 -1.71 5.72 6.50
N LEU A 35 -2.94 5.25 6.32
CA LEU A 35 -3.40 4.00 6.93
C LEU A 35 -2.65 2.78 6.38
N LEU A 36 -2.43 2.73 5.07
CA LEU A 36 -1.69 1.65 4.44
C LEU A 36 -0.20 1.66 4.82
N LEU A 37 0.40 2.83 5.03
CA LEU A 37 1.76 2.94 5.58
C LEU A 37 1.85 2.26 6.95
N GLY A 38 0.85 2.47 7.83
CA GLY A 38 0.77 1.77 9.11
C GLY A 38 0.55 0.25 8.96
N ALA A 39 -0.01 -0.25 7.86
CA ALA A 39 -0.04 -1.68 7.57
C ALA A 39 1.35 -2.20 7.15
N LEU A 40 2.09 -1.42 6.36
CA LEU A 40 3.44 -1.76 5.89
C LEU A 40 4.48 -1.71 7.00
N GLU A 41 4.29 -0.93 8.06
CA GLU A 41 5.11 -0.99 9.27
C GLU A 41 5.01 -2.35 9.97
N LEU A 42 3.85 -3.02 9.89
CA LEU A 42 3.63 -4.36 10.43
C LEU A 42 4.14 -5.45 9.48
N ALA A 43 3.98 -5.23 8.17
CA ALA A 43 4.36 -6.18 7.13
C ALA A 43 5.29 -5.54 6.07
N PRO A 44 6.55 -5.19 6.42
CA PRO A 44 7.43 -4.42 5.54
C PRO A 44 7.88 -5.17 4.29
N ARG A 45 7.72 -6.50 4.27
CA ARG A 45 8.08 -7.37 3.14
C ARG A 45 6.90 -7.66 2.20
N TRP A 46 5.74 -7.06 2.44
CA TRP A 46 4.54 -7.31 1.66
C TRP A 46 4.56 -6.48 0.35
N ALA A 47 5.06 -7.11 -0.72
CA ALA A 47 5.23 -6.44 -2.01
C ALA A 47 3.92 -5.88 -2.60
N ALA A 48 2.80 -6.58 -2.43
CA ALA A 48 1.49 -6.11 -2.90
C ALA A 48 1.02 -4.86 -2.15
N GLY A 49 1.25 -4.80 -0.83
CA GLY A 49 0.95 -3.61 -0.03
C GLY A 49 1.75 -2.39 -0.49
N TRP A 50 3.04 -2.55 -0.78
CA TRP A 50 3.86 -1.46 -1.34
C TRP A 50 3.34 -0.99 -2.71
N PHE A 51 2.80 -1.90 -3.52
CA PHE A 51 2.24 -1.55 -4.82
C PHE A 51 0.98 -0.70 -4.66
N ARG A 52 0.04 -1.16 -3.81
CA ARG A 52 -1.19 -0.41 -3.47
C ARG A 52 -0.87 0.94 -2.82
N PHE A 53 0.17 1.01 -2.00
CA PHE A 53 0.62 2.27 -1.40
C PHE A 53 1.08 3.27 -2.47
N GLY A 54 1.79 2.81 -3.49
CA GLY A 54 2.13 3.66 -4.63
C GLY A 54 0.91 4.22 -5.36
N GLU A 55 -0.11 3.38 -5.62
CA GLU A 55 -1.36 3.83 -6.25
C GLU A 55 -2.12 4.86 -5.39
N MET A 56 -2.15 4.67 -4.06
CA MET A 56 -2.77 5.65 -3.14
C MET A 56 -1.99 6.97 -3.10
N GLN A 57 -0.65 6.92 -3.14
CA GLN A 57 0.19 8.12 -3.19
C GLN A 57 0.03 8.87 -4.51
N GLU A 58 -0.08 8.15 -5.63
CA GLU A 58 -0.38 8.73 -6.94
C GLU A 58 -1.74 9.42 -6.95
N ALA A 59 -2.78 8.76 -6.44
CA ALA A 59 -4.12 9.34 -6.32
C ALA A 59 -4.14 10.60 -5.44
N ALA A 60 -3.24 10.69 -4.46
CA ALA A 60 -3.06 11.88 -3.62
C ALA A 60 -2.17 12.96 -4.26
N GLY A 61 -1.71 12.78 -5.50
CA GLY A 61 -0.84 13.72 -6.22
C GLY A 61 0.63 13.70 -5.76
N ARG A 62 1.04 12.71 -4.96
CA ARG A 62 2.37 12.61 -4.36
C ARG A 62 3.27 11.66 -5.16
N LEU A 63 3.56 12.07 -6.39
CA LEU A 63 4.23 11.23 -7.40
C LEU A 63 5.61 10.72 -6.97
N ASP A 64 6.41 11.55 -6.27
CA ASP A 64 7.73 11.12 -5.77
C ASP A 64 7.62 9.99 -4.74
N GLN A 65 6.57 10.02 -3.91
CA GLN A 65 6.32 8.96 -2.93
C GLN A 65 5.77 7.70 -3.60
N ALA A 66 4.92 7.85 -4.62
CA ALA A 66 4.43 6.74 -5.43
C ALA A 66 5.58 5.98 -6.10
N ALA A 67 6.51 6.70 -6.74
CA ALA A 67 7.69 6.13 -7.36
C ALA A 67 8.57 5.35 -6.36
N GLN A 68 8.76 5.88 -5.16
CA GLN A 68 9.51 5.19 -4.10
C GLN A 68 8.81 3.90 -3.65
N ALA A 69 7.49 3.92 -3.52
CA ALA A 69 6.70 2.76 -3.13
C ALA A 69 6.78 1.63 -4.18
N TRP A 70 6.60 1.96 -5.46
CA TRP A 70 6.72 0.96 -6.54
C TRP A 70 8.14 0.43 -6.70
N ALA A 71 9.16 1.26 -6.47
CA ALA A 71 10.55 0.78 -6.41
C ALA A 71 10.75 -0.25 -5.29
N MET A 72 10.08 -0.08 -4.15
CA MET A 72 10.09 -1.08 -3.07
C MET A 72 9.36 -2.37 -3.45
N THR A 73 8.24 -2.30 -4.17
CA THR A 73 7.58 -3.49 -4.74
C THR A 73 8.56 -4.32 -5.58
N LEU A 74 9.26 -3.67 -6.52
CA LEU A 74 10.23 -4.34 -7.40
C LEU A 74 11.42 -4.94 -6.64
N LYS A 75 11.74 -4.41 -5.47
CA LYS A 75 12.82 -4.91 -4.62
C LYS A 75 12.42 -6.15 -3.81
N LEU A 76 11.12 -6.38 -3.65
CA LEU A 76 10.55 -7.45 -2.82
C LEU A 76 9.94 -8.61 -3.65
N ASP A 77 9.67 -8.41 -4.95
CA ASP A 77 9.32 -9.45 -5.93
C ASP A 77 10.51 -10.38 -6.23
#